data_AF-A0A1Z5R8W3-F1
#
_entry.id   AF-A0A1Z5R8W3-F1
#
_cell.length_a   1.000
_cell.length_b   1.000
_cell.length_c   1.000
_cell.angle_alpha   90.00
_cell.angle_beta   90.00
_cell.angle_gamma   90.00
#
_symmetry.space_group_name_H-M   'P 1'
#
loop_
_entity.id
_entity.type
_entity.pdbx_description
1 polymer ?
#
loop_
_entity_poly.entity_id
_entity_poly.type
_entity_poly.pdbx_seq_one_letter_code
_entity_poly.pdbx_strand_id
1 'polypeptide(L)'
;MAQPGSYFQDARLPQQRGVDGVVFPAVLVPGRGGSCSFDEFLAAVRSEKASRLEPPLLAAGAVLLRGFPARTAADFDRAVDAFGYEELPYVGAAPRTNVVGRVFTANESPPDQSIPFHHEMAQAPTFPSKLFFFCEVEAESGGETPIVLSHFVYNKVKDKFPEFVEKLEKCGLIYTRILGEGDDPFSPIGRGWQSVFATSDRVVAEERVMLLRKAPSCNVPDRETHTGSS
;
A
#
# COMPACT_ATOMS: atom_id res chain seq x y z
N MET A 1 -8.56 17.62 -19.28
CA MET A 1 -8.45 19.08 -19.54
C MET A 1 -8.64 19.81 -18.22
N ALA A 2 -7.79 20.78 -17.90
CA ALA A 2 -7.94 21.59 -16.69
C ALA A 2 -9.32 22.29 -16.71
N GLN A 3 -10.09 22.12 -15.64
CA GLN A 3 -11.36 22.82 -15.44
C GLN A 3 -11.03 24.24 -14.95
N PRO A 4 -11.36 25.30 -15.72
CA PRO A 4 -11.16 26.68 -15.27
C PRO A 4 -11.89 26.89 -13.93
N GLY A 5 -11.17 27.32 -12.89
CA GLY A 5 -11.75 27.54 -11.56
C GLY A 5 -11.74 26.34 -10.61
N SER A 6 -11.23 25.18 -11.01
CA SER A 6 -11.06 24.03 -10.09
C SER A 6 -10.02 24.34 -9.01
N TYR A 7 -10.31 23.89 -7.79
CA TYR A 7 -9.39 23.93 -6.66
C TYR A 7 -8.14 23.07 -6.89
N PHE A 8 -8.24 22.03 -7.72
CA PHE A 8 -7.18 21.09 -8.04
C PHE A 8 -6.65 21.28 -9.47
N GLN A 9 -5.43 21.81 -9.58
CA GLN A 9 -4.77 22.04 -10.85
C GLN A 9 -3.73 20.96 -11.14
N ASP A 10 -3.68 20.52 -12.39
CA ASP A 10 -2.68 19.57 -12.85
C ASP A 10 -1.28 20.19 -12.83
N ALA A 11 -0.30 19.44 -12.32
CA ALA A 11 1.10 19.84 -12.31
C ALA A 11 2.01 18.75 -12.88
N ARG A 12 3.26 19.14 -13.14
CA ARG A 12 4.32 18.23 -13.59
C ARG A 12 5.51 18.29 -12.65
N LEU A 13 6.09 17.12 -12.39
CA LEU A 13 7.31 16.94 -11.61
C LEU A 13 8.34 16.16 -12.44
N PRO A 14 9.65 16.43 -12.30
CA PRO A 14 10.70 15.74 -13.06
C PRO A 14 10.71 14.21 -12.88
N GLN A 15 10.25 13.72 -11.73
CA GLN A 15 10.27 12.30 -11.36
C GLN A 15 9.15 11.49 -12.02
N GLN A 16 8.09 12.14 -12.53
CA GLN A 16 6.98 11.44 -13.17
C GLN A 16 7.44 10.67 -14.40
N ARG A 17 6.72 9.59 -14.71
CA ARG A 17 6.92 8.76 -15.91
C ARG A 17 5.64 8.70 -16.73
N GLY A 18 5.78 8.55 -18.04
CA GLY A 18 4.66 8.21 -18.93
C GLY A 18 4.61 6.70 -19.15
N VAL A 19 3.47 6.07 -18.86
CA VAL A 19 3.21 4.65 -19.14
C VAL A 19 1.91 4.58 -19.94
N ASP A 20 1.96 3.99 -21.13
CA ASP A 20 0.80 3.86 -22.04
C ASP A 20 0.06 5.19 -22.30
N GLY A 21 0.82 6.29 -22.38
CA GLY A 21 0.27 7.63 -22.61
C GLY A 21 -0.28 8.33 -21.36
N VAL A 22 -0.28 7.67 -20.20
CA VAL A 22 -0.73 8.23 -18.92
C VAL A 22 0.48 8.63 -18.06
N VAL A 23 0.40 9.80 -17.41
CA VAL A 23 1.46 10.28 -16.51
C VAL A 23 1.26 9.73 -15.11
N PHE A 24 2.32 9.13 -14.55
CA PHE A 24 2.32 8.44 -13.27
C PHE A 24 3.39 9.00 -12.30
N PRO A 25 3.02 9.28 -11.03
CA PRO A 25 1.65 9.48 -10.56
C PRO A 25 1.05 10.75 -11.18
N ALA A 26 -0.28 10.91 -11.16
CA ALA A 26 -0.86 12.23 -11.41
C ALA A 26 -0.47 13.17 -10.26
N VAL A 27 -0.30 14.47 -10.53
CA VAL A 27 0.06 15.45 -9.49
C VAL A 27 -0.93 16.59 -9.57
N LEU A 28 -1.56 16.89 -8.43
CA LEU A 28 -2.47 18.01 -8.26
C LEU A 28 -1.89 19.00 -7.25
N VAL A 29 -2.02 20.29 -7.55
CA VAL A 29 -1.60 21.42 -6.71
C VAL A 29 -2.77 22.40 -6.53
N PRO A 30 -2.74 23.28 -5.51
CA PRO A 30 -3.76 24.31 -5.35
C PRO A 30 -3.92 25.20 -6.60
N GLY A 31 -5.14 25.61 -6.88
CA GLY A 31 -5.45 26.63 -7.89
C GLY A 31 -4.71 27.96 -7.65
N ARG A 32 -4.46 28.72 -8.74
CA ARG A 32 -3.82 30.03 -8.64
C ARG A 32 -4.73 31.04 -7.92
N GLY A 33 -4.39 31.39 -6.68
CA GLY A 33 -4.99 32.53 -5.97
C GLY A 33 -5.18 32.30 -4.47
N GLY A 34 -4.15 32.63 -3.67
CA GLY A 34 -4.24 32.77 -2.20
C GLY A 34 -3.93 31.52 -1.37
N SER A 35 -3.51 31.73 -0.11
CA SER A 35 -3.43 30.66 0.87
C SER A 35 -4.83 30.10 1.11
N CYS A 36 -5.04 28.84 0.76
CA CYS A 36 -6.32 28.19 1.01
C CYS A 36 -6.35 27.69 2.45
N SER A 37 -7.47 27.90 3.14
CA SER A 37 -7.70 27.35 4.47
C SER A 37 -7.88 25.83 4.42
N PHE A 38 -7.67 25.17 5.55
CA PHE A 38 -7.86 23.73 5.64
C PHE A 38 -9.33 23.32 5.39
N ASP A 39 -10.30 24.10 5.87
CA ASP A 39 -11.72 23.80 5.65
C ASP A 39 -12.13 23.97 4.17
N GLU A 40 -11.57 24.94 3.45
CA GLU A 40 -11.76 25.06 1.99
C GLU A 40 -11.18 23.85 1.25
N PHE A 41 -10.02 23.35 1.68
CA PHE A 41 -9.46 22.11 1.13
C PHE A 41 -10.40 20.92 1.35
N LEU A 42 -10.94 20.74 2.56
CA LEU A 42 -11.89 19.66 2.85
C LEU A 42 -13.17 19.78 2.02
N ALA A 43 -13.70 21.00 1.89
CA ALA A 43 -14.88 21.27 1.07
C ALA A 43 -14.62 20.95 -0.41
N ALA A 44 -13.46 21.35 -0.93
CA ALA A 44 -13.04 21.06 -2.30
C ALA A 44 -12.84 19.56 -2.55
N VAL A 45 -12.25 18.81 -1.60
CA VAL A 45 -12.17 17.35 -1.68
C VAL A 45 -13.56 16.76 -1.84
N ARG A 46 -14.53 17.16 -1.00
CA ARG A 46 -15.90 16.63 -1.05
C ARG A 46 -16.62 16.99 -2.36
N SER A 47 -16.49 18.24 -2.83
CA SER A 47 -17.24 18.74 -3.99
C SER A 47 -16.61 18.35 -5.34
N GLU A 48 -15.29 18.26 -5.42
CA GLU A 48 -14.55 17.98 -6.66
C GLU A 48 -14.01 16.54 -6.73
N LYS A 49 -14.30 15.67 -5.75
CA LYS A 49 -13.85 14.26 -5.76
C LYS A 49 -14.14 13.57 -7.09
N ALA A 50 -15.41 13.55 -7.50
CA ALA A 50 -15.85 12.82 -8.69
C ALA A 50 -15.32 13.45 -10.00
N SER A 51 -15.11 14.76 -10.04
CA SER A 51 -14.73 15.49 -11.25
C SER A 51 -13.22 15.68 -11.42
N ARG A 52 -12.44 15.69 -10.32
CA ARG A 52 -11.03 16.06 -10.33
C ARG A 52 -10.09 15.11 -9.60
N LEU A 53 -10.55 14.37 -8.58
CA LEU A 53 -9.68 13.46 -7.80
C LEU A 53 -9.78 12.01 -8.30
N GLU A 54 -10.99 11.49 -8.47
CA GLU A 54 -11.25 10.12 -8.93
C GLU A 54 -10.78 9.86 -10.37
N PRO A 55 -11.04 10.72 -11.37
CA PRO A 55 -10.64 10.42 -12.74
C PRO A 55 -9.12 10.20 -12.91
N PRO A 56 -8.22 11.06 -12.39
CA PRO A 56 -6.79 10.78 -12.48
C PRO A 56 -6.36 9.60 -11.59
N LEU A 57 -7.03 9.33 -10.47
CA LEU A 57 -6.74 8.14 -9.64
C LEU A 57 -7.05 6.85 -10.41
N LEU A 58 -8.20 6.77 -11.06
CA LEU A 58 -8.60 5.62 -11.88
C LEU A 58 -7.70 5.44 -13.11
N ALA A 59 -7.29 6.54 -13.74
CA ALA A 59 -6.46 6.49 -14.94
C ALA A 59 -4.99 6.19 -14.65
N ALA A 60 -4.40 6.89 -13.67
CA ALA A 60 -2.97 6.80 -13.36
C ALA A 60 -2.65 5.76 -12.27
N GLY A 61 -3.62 5.34 -11.45
CA GLY A 61 -3.41 4.44 -10.31
C GLY A 61 -2.86 5.09 -9.05
N ALA A 62 -2.35 6.33 -9.13
CA ALA A 62 -1.92 7.12 -7.97
C ALA A 62 -2.00 8.62 -8.25
N VAL A 63 -2.33 9.40 -7.21
CA VAL A 63 -2.38 10.87 -7.24
C VAL A 63 -1.58 11.44 -6.08
N LEU A 64 -0.67 12.36 -6.37
CA LEU A 64 0.03 13.17 -5.38
C LEU A 64 -0.66 14.53 -5.23
N LEU A 65 -1.14 14.82 -4.03
CA LEU A 65 -1.65 16.14 -3.66
C LEU A 65 -0.53 16.94 -3.00
N ARG A 66 -0.02 17.98 -3.68
CA ARG A 66 1.14 18.75 -3.21
C ARG A 66 0.78 20.21 -2.99
N GLY A 67 1.18 20.75 -1.83
CA GLY A 67 1.00 22.17 -1.49
C GLY A 67 -0.33 22.50 -0.80
N PHE A 68 -1.12 21.50 -0.41
CA PHE A 68 -2.37 21.70 0.33
C PHE A 68 -2.14 21.90 1.84
N PRO A 69 -3.09 22.51 2.57
CA PRO A 69 -2.93 22.94 3.96
C PRO A 69 -3.18 21.83 5.02
N ALA A 70 -2.74 20.58 4.79
CA ALA A 70 -2.67 19.57 5.84
C ALA A 70 -1.28 19.60 6.49
N ARG A 71 -1.20 19.71 7.82
CA ARG A 71 0.07 19.92 8.55
C ARG A 71 0.30 18.93 9.67
N THR A 72 -0.74 18.29 10.18
CA THR A 72 -0.66 17.35 11.30
C THR A 72 -1.38 16.03 10.96
N ALA A 73 -1.11 14.97 11.71
CA ALA A 73 -1.84 13.72 11.63
C ALA A 73 -3.36 13.92 11.79
N ALA A 74 -3.80 14.87 12.62
CA ALA A 74 -5.23 15.18 12.80
C ALA A 74 -5.83 15.86 11.56
N ASP A 75 -5.09 16.76 10.90
CA ASP A 75 -5.51 17.30 9.60
C ASP A 75 -5.58 16.18 8.56
N PHE A 76 -4.60 15.27 8.57
CA PHE A 76 -4.59 14.16 7.63
C PHE A 76 -5.79 13.22 7.83
N ASP A 77 -6.15 12.85 9.06
CA ASP A 77 -7.36 12.06 9.34
C ASP A 77 -8.63 12.75 8.82
N ARG A 78 -8.78 14.06 9.08
CA ARG A 78 -9.91 14.86 8.56
C ARG A 78 -9.92 14.95 7.03
N ALA A 79 -8.74 15.01 6.41
CA ALA A 79 -8.61 15.01 4.95
C ALA A 79 -9.01 13.66 4.35
N VAL A 80 -8.56 12.55 4.93
CA VAL A 80 -8.96 11.18 4.52
C VAL A 80 -10.47 10.99 4.68
N ASP A 81 -11.05 11.44 5.79
CA ASP A 81 -12.50 11.42 6.01
C ASP A 81 -13.27 12.17 4.92
N ALA A 82 -12.75 13.31 4.45
CA ALA A 82 -13.36 14.08 3.38
C ALA A 82 -13.44 13.35 2.03
N PHE A 83 -12.56 12.37 1.79
CA PHE A 83 -12.69 11.51 0.61
C PHE A 83 -13.89 10.56 0.72
N GLY A 84 -14.39 10.25 1.92
CA GLY A 84 -15.55 9.38 2.10
C GLY A 84 -15.34 7.96 1.56
N TYR A 85 -14.12 7.43 1.62
CA TYR A 85 -13.87 6.02 1.37
C TYR A 85 -14.15 5.20 2.63
N GLU A 86 -14.59 3.96 2.46
CA GLU A 86 -14.74 3.03 3.57
C GLU A 86 -13.35 2.71 4.16
N GLU A 87 -13.27 2.79 5.49
CA GLU A 87 -12.08 2.40 6.23
C GLU A 87 -11.96 0.87 6.27
N LEU A 88 -10.76 0.37 6.03
CA LEU A 88 -10.42 -1.01 6.35
C LEU A 88 -9.75 -1.06 7.72
N PRO A 89 -10.36 -1.68 8.74
CA PRO A 89 -9.71 -1.83 10.05
C PRO A 89 -8.37 -2.55 9.89
N TYR A 90 -7.31 -1.99 10.46
CA TYR A 90 -5.97 -2.55 10.31
C TYR A 90 -5.83 -3.85 11.10
N VAL A 91 -5.70 -4.97 10.38
CA VAL A 91 -5.37 -6.30 10.93
C VAL A 91 -4.10 -6.83 10.23
N GLY A 92 -3.05 -6.00 10.20
CA GLY A 92 -1.79 -6.35 9.56
C GLY A 92 -0.75 -6.93 10.51
N ALA A 93 0.23 -7.63 9.92
CA ALA A 93 1.30 -8.32 10.64
C ALA A 93 2.53 -7.44 10.95
N ALA A 94 2.63 -6.23 10.41
CA ALA A 94 3.73 -5.31 10.71
C ALA A 94 3.35 -4.42 11.91
N PRO A 95 4.24 -4.17 12.88
CA PRO A 95 3.95 -3.25 13.99
C PRO A 95 3.57 -1.86 13.44
N ARG A 96 2.51 -1.30 14.00
CA ARG A 96 1.96 0.01 13.64
C ARG A 96 1.45 0.67 14.92
N THR A 97 1.82 1.92 15.12
CA THR A 97 1.30 2.75 16.21
C THR A 97 0.15 3.59 15.68
N ASN A 98 -1.02 3.52 16.32
CA ASN A 98 -2.13 4.43 16.03
C ASN A 98 -1.77 5.83 16.56
N VAL A 99 -1.83 6.83 15.68
CA VAL A 99 -1.52 8.22 16.03
C VAL A 99 -2.80 8.96 16.38
N VAL A 100 -3.79 8.92 15.47
CA VAL A 100 -5.10 9.54 15.65
C VAL A 100 -6.09 8.96 14.65
N GLY A 101 -7.29 8.59 15.09
CA GLY A 101 -8.35 8.09 14.22
C GLY A 101 -7.85 6.96 13.31
N ARG A 102 -7.86 7.21 11.99
CA ARG A 102 -7.50 6.25 10.94
C ARG A 102 -6.01 6.28 10.58
N VAL A 103 -5.23 7.14 11.24
CA VAL A 103 -3.83 7.41 10.93
C VAL A 103 -2.92 6.56 11.80
N PHE A 104 -2.07 5.79 11.14
CA PHE A 104 -1.05 4.95 11.75
C PHE A 104 0.33 5.31 11.19
N THR A 105 1.40 5.01 11.94
CA THR A 105 2.79 5.13 11.45
C THR A 105 3.03 4.24 10.22
N ALA A 106 3.78 4.75 9.23
CA ALA A 106 3.95 4.08 7.93
C ALA A 106 5.00 2.95 7.92
N ASN A 107 6.04 3.04 8.76
CA ASN A 107 7.07 2.02 8.92
C ASN A 107 7.72 2.21 10.29
N GLU A 108 8.00 1.11 10.97
CA GLU A 108 8.76 1.09 12.23
C GLU A 108 10.05 0.26 12.11
N SER A 109 10.38 -0.20 10.89
CA SER A 109 11.68 -0.83 10.61
C SER A 109 12.82 0.19 10.72
N PRO A 110 14.06 -0.24 11.01
CA PRO A 110 15.21 0.65 11.06
C PRO A 110 15.38 1.50 9.78
N PRO A 111 15.78 2.78 9.89
CA PRO A 111 15.82 3.72 8.77
C PRO A 111 16.87 3.38 7.70
N ASP A 112 17.85 2.55 8.04
CA ASP A 112 18.89 2.04 7.13
C ASP A 112 18.44 0.84 6.29
N GLN A 113 17.24 0.29 6.54
CA GLN A 113 16.70 -0.83 5.80
C GLN A 113 15.77 -0.41 4.68
N SER A 114 15.97 -0.98 3.50
CA SER A 114 15.08 -0.80 2.36
C SER A 114 13.85 -1.72 2.47
N ILE A 115 12.67 -1.15 2.24
CA ILE A 115 11.42 -1.91 2.18
C ILE A 115 11.23 -2.43 0.75
N PRO A 116 11.10 -3.74 0.53
CA PRO A 116 10.84 -4.30 -0.80
C PRO A 116 9.48 -3.83 -1.36
N PHE A 117 9.38 -3.74 -2.68
CA PHE A 117 8.09 -3.49 -3.33
C PHE A 117 7.08 -4.61 -3.02
N HIS A 118 5.86 -4.20 -2.68
CA HIS A 118 4.75 -5.10 -2.41
C HIS A 118 3.42 -4.37 -2.62
N HIS A 119 2.32 -5.13 -2.68
CA HIS A 119 0.99 -4.60 -2.43
C HIS A 119 0.69 -4.68 -0.93
N GLU A 120 0.04 -3.65 -0.38
CA GLU A 120 -0.32 -3.61 1.04
C GLU A 120 -1.22 -4.81 1.37
N MET A 121 -0.87 -5.57 2.41
CA MET A 121 -1.60 -6.77 2.85
C MET A 121 -1.84 -7.82 1.74
N ALA A 122 -0.91 -7.99 0.79
CA ALA A 122 -1.08 -8.87 -0.37
C ALA A 122 -1.43 -10.36 -0.06
N GLN A 123 -1.13 -10.85 1.15
CA GLN A 123 -1.44 -12.21 1.58
C GLN A 123 -2.65 -12.29 2.53
N ALA A 124 -3.34 -11.17 2.80
CA ALA A 124 -4.55 -11.16 3.59
C ALA A 124 -5.78 -11.46 2.71
N PRO A 125 -6.81 -12.15 3.23
CA PRO A 125 -8.04 -12.41 2.48
C PRO A 125 -8.83 -11.11 2.19
N THR A 126 -8.65 -10.09 3.03
CA THR A 126 -9.20 -8.76 2.84
C THR A 126 -8.03 -7.77 2.87
N PHE A 127 -7.89 -7.00 1.80
CA PHE A 127 -6.80 -6.06 1.58
C PHE A 127 -7.37 -4.70 1.14
N PRO A 128 -6.64 -3.59 1.37
CA PRO A 128 -7.15 -2.26 1.08
C PRO A 128 -7.29 -2.05 -0.43
N SER A 129 -8.40 -1.45 -0.85
CA SER A 129 -8.59 -1.03 -2.25
C SER A 129 -7.79 0.23 -2.61
N LYS A 130 -7.47 1.06 -1.60
CA LYS A 130 -6.76 2.33 -1.71
C LYS A 130 -5.95 2.54 -0.44
N LEU A 131 -4.84 3.27 -0.57
CA LEU A 131 -3.97 3.62 0.53
C LEU A 131 -3.60 5.10 0.42
N PHE A 132 -3.55 5.79 1.55
CA PHE A 132 -3.05 7.17 1.62
C PHE A 132 -1.73 7.21 2.37
N PHE A 133 -0.81 8.04 1.88
CA PHE A 133 0.41 8.42 2.57
C PHE A 133 0.41 9.91 2.85
N PHE A 134 0.94 10.29 4.01
CA PHE A 134 1.10 11.67 4.42
C PHE A 134 2.50 11.90 4.99
N CYS A 135 3.11 13.00 4.55
CA CYS A 135 4.38 13.46 5.06
C CYS A 135 4.11 14.61 6.03
N GLU A 136 4.16 14.31 7.33
CA GLU A 136 4.09 15.34 8.38
C GLU A 136 5.44 16.04 8.57
N VAL A 137 6.52 15.25 8.52
CA VAL A 137 7.91 15.71 8.65
C VAL A 137 8.69 15.21 7.43
N GLU A 138 9.25 16.14 6.67
CA GLU A 138 10.12 15.83 5.54
C GLU A 138 11.43 15.21 6.04
N ALA A 139 11.88 14.13 5.39
CA ALA A 139 13.15 13.50 5.72
C ALA A 139 14.32 14.40 5.32
N GLU A 140 15.38 14.44 6.13
CA GLU A 140 16.60 15.21 5.82
C GLU A 140 17.28 14.71 4.54
N SER A 141 17.24 13.40 4.29
CA SER A 141 17.75 12.74 3.10
C SER A 141 17.11 11.37 2.93
N GLY A 142 16.84 10.95 1.69
CA GLY A 142 16.17 9.69 1.39
C GLY A 142 14.73 9.68 1.92
N GLY A 143 14.29 8.54 2.46
CA GLY A 143 12.96 8.42 3.07
C GLY A 143 11.80 8.53 2.10
N GLU A 144 12.06 8.53 0.79
CA GLU A 144 10.99 8.51 -0.19
C GLU A 144 10.18 7.21 -0.07
N THR A 145 8.94 7.24 -0.55
CA THR A 145 8.11 6.05 -0.75
C THR A 145 8.02 5.78 -2.25
N PRO A 146 8.92 4.96 -2.83
CA PRO A 146 8.85 4.62 -4.25
C PRO A 146 7.54 3.90 -4.55
N ILE A 147 6.91 4.26 -5.67
CA ILE A 147 5.69 3.61 -6.17
C ILE A 147 5.90 3.13 -7.60
N VAL A 148 5.26 2.02 -7.95
CA VAL A 148 5.38 1.38 -9.28
C VAL A 148 4.05 0.80 -9.72
N LEU A 149 3.77 0.86 -11.02
CA LEU A 149 2.57 0.28 -11.62
C LEU A 149 2.70 -1.26 -11.74
N SER A 150 1.92 -1.99 -10.95
CA SER A 150 1.97 -3.46 -10.93
C SER A 150 1.65 -4.10 -12.28
N HIS A 151 0.70 -3.56 -13.05
CA HIS A 151 0.35 -4.09 -14.37
C HIS A 151 1.49 -3.90 -15.38
N PHE A 152 2.23 -2.80 -15.27
CA PHE A 152 3.40 -2.53 -16.10
C PHE A 152 4.52 -3.54 -15.80
N VAL A 153 4.76 -3.83 -14.52
CA VAL A 153 5.70 -4.87 -14.10
C VAL A 153 5.27 -6.24 -14.64
N TYR A 154 4.00 -6.61 -14.47
CA TYR A 154 3.46 -7.87 -15.00
C TYR A 154 3.70 -8.00 -16.51
N ASN A 155 3.34 -6.99 -17.31
CA ASN A 155 3.55 -7.02 -18.76
C ASN A 155 5.05 -7.17 -19.10
N LYS A 156 5.94 -6.40 -18.44
CA LYS A 156 7.39 -6.50 -18.66
C LYS A 156 7.96 -7.86 -18.29
N VAL A 157 7.48 -8.48 -17.22
CA VAL A 157 7.92 -9.82 -16.79
C VAL A 157 7.38 -10.88 -17.75
N LYS A 158 6.12 -10.78 -18.17
CA LYS A 158 5.49 -11.69 -19.14
C LYS A 158 6.17 -11.66 -20.50
N ASP A 159 6.49 -10.46 -21.00
CA ASP A 159 7.20 -10.29 -22.27
C ASP A 159 8.61 -10.91 -22.21
N LYS A 160 9.28 -10.80 -21.07
CA LYS A 160 10.66 -11.26 -20.89
C LYS A 160 10.77 -12.74 -20.50
N PHE A 161 9.81 -13.25 -19.74
CA PHE A 161 9.83 -14.60 -19.15
C PHE A 161 8.43 -15.25 -19.22
N PRO A 162 7.89 -15.50 -20.42
CA PRO A 162 6.51 -15.96 -20.59
C PRO A 162 6.23 -17.31 -19.91
N GLU A 163 7.14 -18.28 -20.03
CA GLU A 163 7.00 -19.61 -19.40
C GLU A 163 6.99 -19.53 -17.86
N PHE A 164 7.76 -18.59 -17.29
CA PHE A 164 7.77 -18.36 -15.85
C PHE A 164 6.42 -17.81 -15.38
N VAL A 165 5.87 -16.84 -16.11
CA VAL A 165 4.55 -16.27 -15.79
C VAL A 165 3.45 -17.32 -15.95
N GLU A 166 3.47 -18.14 -17.00
CA GLU A 166 2.51 -19.24 -17.19
C GLU A 166 2.55 -20.22 -16.01
N LYS A 167 3.75 -20.57 -15.53
CA LYS A 167 3.91 -21.42 -14.36
C LYS A 167 3.35 -20.76 -13.09
N LEU A 168 3.58 -19.46 -12.89
CA LEU A 168 3.00 -18.72 -11.76
C LEU A 168 1.48 -18.69 -11.82
N GLU A 169 0.89 -18.45 -12.99
CA GLU A 169 -0.57 -18.45 -13.20
C GLU A 169 -1.17 -19.83 -12.92
N LYS A 170 -0.49 -20.90 -13.33
CA LYS A 170 -0.96 -22.28 -13.14
C LYS A 170 -0.78 -22.82 -11.72
N CYS A 171 0.35 -22.52 -11.09
CA CYS A 171 0.77 -23.16 -9.83
C CYS A 171 0.70 -22.25 -8.60
N GLY A 172 0.65 -20.93 -8.79
CA GLY A 172 0.75 -19.95 -7.72
C GLY A 172 2.12 -19.94 -7.02
N LEU A 173 2.13 -19.46 -5.77
CA LEU A 173 3.30 -19.32 -4.92
C LEU A 173 3.04 -19.94 -3.55
N ILE A 174 4.09 -20.52 -2.94
CA ILE A 174 4.07 -20.98 -1.55
C ILE A 174 4.94 -20.02 -0.73
N TYR A 175 4.36 -19.44 0.31
CA TYR A 175 5.05 -18.59 1.27
C TYR A 175 5.24 -19.35 2.58
N THR A 176 6.49 -19.58 2.97
CA THR A 176 6.83 -20.15 4.27
C THR A 176 7.27 -19.03 5.21
N ARG A 177 6.55 -18.86 6.33
CA ARG A 177 6.96 -17.99 7.43
C ARG A 177 7.20 -18.81 8.68
N ILE A 178 8.32 -18.55 9.34
CA ILE A 178 8.64 -19.10 10.66
C ILE A 178 8.42 -17.97 11.65
N LEU A 179 7.45 -18.14 12.55
CA LEU A 179 7.12 -17.15 13.58
C LEU A 179 7.71 -17.61 14.90
N GLY A 180 8.51 -16.74 15.52
CA GLY A 180 9.06 -16.97 16.86
C GLY A 180 8.01 -16.86 17.95
N GLU A 181 8.43 -17.16 19.18
CA GLU A 181 7.68 -16.83 20.39
C GLU A 181 8.02 -15.40 20.82
N GLY A 182 7.00 -14.54 20.97
CA GLY A 182 7.18 -13.13 21.24
C GLY A 182 7.61 -12.31 20.02
N ASP A 183 7.59 -10.98 20.16
CA ASP A 183 7.94 -10.04 19.08
C ASP A 183 9.44 -9.67 19.14
N ASP A 184 10.11 -9.69 17.99
CA ASP A 184 11.48 -9.22 17.79
C ASP A 184 11.47 -7.84 17.11
N PRO A 185 11.80 -6.75 17.83
CA PRO A 185 11.78 -5.40 17.28
C PRO A 185 12.92 -5.14 16.27
N PHE A 186 13.92 -6.02 16.16
CA PHE A 186 15.06 -5.86 15.26
C PHE A 186 14.88 -6.60 13.93
N SER A 187 13.79 -7.36 13.77
CA SER A 187 13.47 -8.10 12.55
C SER A 187 12.30 -7.44 11.79
N PRO A 188 12.42 -7.22 10.47
CA PRO A 188 11.33 -6.63 9.66
C PRO A 188 10.10 -7.55 9.55
N ILE A 189 10.24 -8.82 9.94
CA ILE A 189 9.15 -9.80 10.05
C ILE A 189 9.07 -10.37 11.48
N GLY A 190 9.49 -9.57 12.47
CA GLY A 190 9.74 -10.03 13.83
C GLY A 190 8.52 -10.30 14.70
N ARG A 191 7.29 -10.11 14.20
CA ARG A 191 6.11 -10.44 15.01
C ARG A 191 6.03 -11.94 15.28
N GLY A 192 5.89 -12.30 16.55
CA GLY A 192 5.69 -13.66 17.01
C GLY A 192 4.31 -14.19 16.68
N TRP A 193 4.14 -15.50 16.78
CA TRP A 193 2.85 -16.14 16.48
C TRP A 193 1.73 -15.62 17.40
N GLN A 194 2.04 -15.26 18.65
CA GLN A 194 1.02 -14.75 19.57
C GLN A 194 0.43 -13.42 19.11
N SER A 195 1.27 -12.51 18.66
CA SER A 195 0.85 -11.20 18.16
C SER A 195 0.21 -11.30 16.79
N VAL A 196 0.71 -12.18 15.91
CA VAL A 196 0.10 -12.45 14.59
C VAL A 196 -1.30 -13.03 14.73
N PHE A 197 -1.48 -13.99 15.63
CA PHE A 197 -2.76 -14.65 15.83
C PHE A 197 -3.58 -14.08 16.97
N ALA A 198 -3.13 -13.00 17.63
CA ALA A 198 -3.79 -12.36 18.78
C ALA A 198 -4.25 -13.36 19.87
N THR A 199 -3.38 -14.29 20.25
CA THR A 199 -3.66 -15.30 21.28
C THR A 199 -2.36 -15.88 21.84
N SER A 200 -2.34 -16.24 23.13
CA SER A 200 -1.25 -17.02 23.74
C SER A 200 -1.54 -18.52 23.79
N ASP A 201 -2.72 -18.96 23.33
CA ASP A 201 -3.11 -20.37 23.25
C ASP A 201 -2.78 -20.93 21.86
N ARG A 202 -1.95 -21.99 21.84
CA ARG A 202 -1.50 -22.65 20.60
C ARG A 202 -2.66 -23.30 19.84
N VAL A 203 -3.62 -23.91 20.54
CA VAL A 203 -4.76 -24.58 19.90
C VAL A 203 -5.62 -23.54 19.17
N VAL A 204 -5.90 -22.42 19.84
CA VAL A 204 -6.64 -21.30 19.25
C VAL A 204 -5.90 -20.69 18.05
N ALA A 205 -4.56 -20.58 18.12
CA ALA A 205 -3.76 -20.10 17.00
C ALA A 205 -3.85 -21.04 15.78
N GLU A 206 -3.74 -22.35 16.00
CA GLU A 206 -3.87 -23.36 14.94
C GLU A 206 -5.26 -23.33 14.28
N GLU A 207 -6.33 -23.20 15.06
CA GLU A 207 -7.70 -23.03 14.53
C GLU A 207 -7.81 -21.78 13.64
N ARG A 208 -7.25 -20.64 14.08
CA ARG A 208 -7.21 -19.40 13.31
C ARG A 208 -6.43 -19.56 11.99
N VAL A 209 -5.32 -20.30 12.00
CA VAL A 209 -4.56 -20.63 10.78
C VAL A 209 -5.39 -21.46 9.80
N MET A 210 -6.14 -22.45 10.29
CA MET A 210 -6.98 -23.29 9.42
C MET A 210 -8.09 -22.49 8.74
N LEU A 211 -8.63 -21.45 9.39
CA LEU A 211 -9.60 -20.54 8.76
C LEU A 211 -8.99 -19.74 7.58
N LEU A 212 -7.68 -19.47 7.61
CA LEU A 212 -6.96 -18.78 6.54
C LEU A 212 -6.64 -19.68 5.33
N ARG A 213 -6.66 -21.01 5.50
CA ARG A 213 -6.27 -21.99 4.46
C ARG A 213 -7.29 -22.24 3.35
N LYS A 214 -8.45 -21.55 3.32
CA LYS A 214 -9.53 -21.80 2.33
C LYS A 214 -9.27 -21.25 0.92
N ALA A 215 -8.03 -21.29 0.42
CA ALA A 215 -7.71 -21.09 -0.99
C ALA A 215 -7.36 -22.45 -1.64
N PRO A 216 -7.77 -22.72 -2.90
CA PRO A 216 -7.58 -24.02 -3.52
C PRO A 216 -6.08 -24.35 -3.60
N SER A 217 -5.68 -25.44 -2.96
CA SER A 217 -4.32 -25.97 -3.09
C SER A 217 -4.11 -26.43 -4.53
N CYS A 218 -3.13 -25.84 -5.22
CA CYS A 218 -2.56 -26.52 -6.37
C CYS A 218 -1.95 -27.85 -5.88
N ASN A 219 -2.42 -28.97 -6.43
CA ASN A 219 -1.74 -30.26 -6.31
C ASN A 219 -0.39 -30.13 -7.03
N VAL A 220 0.62 -29.64 -6.32
CA VAL A 220 2.01 -29.81 -6.74
C VAL A 220 2.37 -31.23 -6.32
N PRO A 221 2.66 -32.15 -7.25
CA PRO A 221 3.11 -33.48 -6.87
C PRO A 221 4.38 -33.36 -6.01
N ASP A 222 4.44 -34.14 -4.94
CA ASP A 222 5.55 -34.15 -4.01
C ASP A 222 6.87 -34.24 -4.77
N ARG A 223 7.84 -33.39 -4.41
CA ARG A 223 9.20 -33.51 -4.93
C ARG A 223 9.69 -34.91 -4.56
N GLU A 224 9.93 -35.74 -5.56
CA GLU A 224 10.67 -36.98 -5.39
C GLU A 224 11.99 -36.64 -4.69
N THR A 225 12.13 -37.12 -3.46
CA THR A 225 13.39 -37.13 -2.76
C THR A 225 14.30 -38.08 -3.53
N HIS A 226 15.20 -37.55 -4.35
CA HIS A 226 16.36 -38.30 -4.80
C HIS A 226 17.24 -38.58 -3.58
N THR A 227 16.97 -39.69 -2.92
CA THR A 227 17.94 -40.36 -2.06
C THR A 227 18.99 -40.98 -2.99
N GLY A 228 20.01 -40.20 -3.32
CA GLY A 228 21.27 -40.74 -3.81
C GLY A 228 21.92 -41.54 -2.68
N SER A 229 21.92 -42.86 -2.81
CA SER A 229 22.86 -43.73 -2.10
C SER A 229 23.77 -44.35 -3.15
N SER A 230 25.06 -44.04 -2.99
CA SER A 230 26.27 -44.73 -3.46
C SER A 230 26.39 -45.13 -4.93
#